data_AF-A0A162D5R0-F1
#
_entry.id   AF-A0A162D5R0-F1
#
_cell.length_a   1.000
_cell.length_b   1.000
_cell.length_c   1.000
_cell.angle_alpha   90.00
_cell.angle_beta   90.00
_cell.angle_gamma   90.00
#
_symmetry.space_group_name_H-M   'P 1'
#
loop_
_entity.id
_entity.type
_entity.pdbx_description
1 polymer ?
#
loop_
_entity_poly.entity_id
_entity_poly.type
_entity_poly.pdbx_seq_one_letter_code
_entity_poly.pdbx_strand_id
1 'polypeptide(L)'
;MEFILNKTTIFDENIDEKFSEVLKSSRDSLSAGNVYKFTVSFHVNLLNDPRFEEFILPVSRKRSNDTRKDKIYDVMSFQLKKLEKVLEEIDIEVYSTTIQGDQLAEENIVKIDIDKDLTSNQNTLGKGKNTKRGKVSSVIPSLPFTQQNITNIASERISKLFNELMNIIKNKKIMSDILEIDETEDEKKLFKAFAKRYGGLWLTTSEKEKELLDQLRNRCEYVLKQYSEEKEKD
;
A
#
# COMPACT_ATOMS: atom_id res chain seq x y z
N MET A 1 14.38 0.44 10.59
CA MET A 1 15.62 -0.34 10.83
C MET A 1 15.64 -1.47 9.83
N GLU A 2 16.77 -1.72 9.17
CA GLU A 2 16.88 -2.71 8.10
C GLU A 2 17.85 -3.83 8.49
N PHE A 3 17.49 -5.07 8.19
CA PHE A 3 18.31 -6.26 8.35
C PHE A 3 18.33 -7.08 7.06
N ILE A 4 19.47 -7.68 6.75
CA ILE A 4 19.63 -8.58 5.59
C ILE A 4 20.05 -9.95 6.09
N LEU A 5 19.20 -10.94 5.87
CA LEU A 5 19.52 -12.35 6.10
C LEU A 5 20.18 -12.91 4.84
N ASN A 6 21.50 -13.02 4.86
CA ASN A 6 22.27 -13.58 3.76
C ASN A 6 22.09 -15.10 3.65
N LYS A 7 22.25 -15.65 2.43
CA LYS A 7 22.12 -17.09 2.14
C LYS A 7 20.83 -17.68 2.73
N THR A 8 19.75 -16.94 2.59
CA THR A 8 18.46 -17.24 3.20
C THR A 8 17.35 -16.99 2.20
N THR A 9 16.42 -17.93 2.10
CA THR A 9 15.24 -17.81 1.26
C THR A 9 13.96 -17.90 2.08
N ILE A 10 12.83 -17.58 1.45
CA ILE A 10 11.50 -17.77 2.07
C ILE A 10 11.18 -19.25 2.40
N PHE A 11 11.95 -20.19 1.84
CA PHE A 11 11.76 -21.62 2.09
C PHE A 11 12.60 -22.15 3.23
N ASP A 12 13.45 -21.32 3.84
CA ASP A 12 14.31 -21.76 4.92
C ASP A 12 13.46 -22.07 6.17
N GLU A 13 13.52 -23.32 6.63
CA GLU A 13 12.77 -23.75 7.81
C GLU A 13 13.25 -23.03 9.07
N ASN A 14 14.51 -22.59 9.15
CA ASN A 14 15.10 -21.91 10.30
C ASN A 14 15.24 -20.38 10.11
N ILE A 15 14.42 -19.78 9.24
CA ILE A 15 14.45 -18.32 8.98
C ILE A 15 14.26 -17.48 10.26
N ASP A 16 13.49 -18.00 11.21
CA ASP A 16 13.25 -17.42 12.54
C ASP A 16 14.51 -17.42 13.42
N GLU A 17 15.27 -18.52 13.42
CA GLU A 17 16.53 -18.60 14.16
C GLU A 17 17.53 -17.57 13.62
N LYS A 18 17.70 -17.54 12.29
CA LYS A 18 18.58 -16.57 11.61
C LYS A 18 18.15 -15.13 11.91
N PHE A 19 16.85 -14.85 11.89
CA PHE A 19 16.35 -13.53 12.24
C PHE A 19 16.60 -13.18 13.71
N SER A 20 16.36 -14.11 14.64
CA SER A 20 16.60 -13.95 16.07
C SER A 20 18.07 -13.62 16.35
N GLU A 21 19.01 -14.27 15.68
CA GLU A 21 20.45 -14.01 15.81
C GLU A 21 20.82 -12.57 15.43
N VAL A 22 20.35 -12.12 14.26
CA VAL A 22 20.64 -10.75 13.79
C VAL A 22 19.95 -9.72 14.69
N LEU A 23 18.73 -9.99 15.13
CA LEU A 23 17.97 -9.09 15.98
C LEU A 23 18.57 -8.93 17.39
N LYS A 24 19.12 -10.00 17.97
CA LYS A 24 19.81 -9.96 19.28
C LYS A 24 20.95 -8.95 19.31
N SER A 25 21.71 -8.83 18.22
CA SER A 25 22.82 -7.88 18.12
C SER A 25 22.38 -6.41 18.11
N SER A 26 21.09 -6.18 17.88
CA SER A 26 20.49 -4.87 17.62
C SER A 26 19.34 -4.53 18.56
N ARG A 27 19.11 -5.35 19.59
CA ARG A 27 17.95 -5.23 20.49
C ARG A 27 17.83 -3.86 21.14
N ASP A 28 18.95 -3.26 21.54
CA ASP A 28 18.98 -1.97 22.24
C ASP A 28 18.49 -0.79 21.38
N SER A 29 18.45 -0.97 20.06
CA SER A 29 17.94 0.04 19.13
C SER A 29 16.41 0.09 19.06
N LEU A 30 15.73 -0.97 19.53
CA LEU A 30 14.28 -1.07 19.59
C LEU A 30 13.81 -0.81 21.03
N SER A 31 13.34 0.41 21.28
CA SER A 31 12.83 0.75 22.62
C SER A 31 11.47 0.11 22.88
N ALA A 32 11.35 -0.50 24.06
CA ALA A 32 10.07 -0.98 24.59
C ALA A 32 9.05 0.16 24.68
N GLY A 33 7.77 -0.14 24.43
CA GLY A 33 6.66 0.83 24.44
C GLY A 33 6.49 1.66 23.17
N ASN A 34 7.41 1.57 22.21
CA ASN A 34 7.17 2.05 20.85
C ASN A 34 6.38 1.01 20.06
N VAL A 35 5.67 1.47 19.04
CA VAL A 35 4.92 0.60 18.13
C VAL A 35 5.55 0.64 16.74
N TYR A 36 5.72 -0.53 16.14
CA TYR A 36 6.47 -0.71 14.90
C TYR A 36 5.61 -1.30 13.78
N LYS A 37 6.06 -1.06 12.55
CA LYS A 37 5.67 -1.77 11.33
C LYS A 37 6.76 -2.77 10.99
N PHE A 38 6.37 -3.96 10.58
CA PHE A 38 7.27 -5.05 10.23
C PHE A 38 7.06 -5.47 8.79
N THR A 39 8.10 -5.45 7.98
CA THR A 39 8.04 -5.84 6.57
C THR A 39 9.15 -6.84 6.26
N VAL A 40 8.79 -7.96 5.66
CA VAL A 40 9.70 -9.01 5.21
C VAL A 40 9.65 -9.08 3.70
N SER A 41 10.78 -8.90 3.04
CA SER A 41 10.90 -8.94 1.59
C SER A 41 11.80 -10.10 1.16
N PHE A 42 11.35 -10.86 0.18
CA PHE A 42 12.15 -11.87 -0.53
C PHE A 42 12.17 -11.57 -2.02
N HIS A 43 13.06 -12.19 -2.77
CA HIS A 43 13.15 -11.94 -4.21
C HIS A 43 11.93 -12.48 -4.96
N VAL A 44 11.26 -11.65 -5.74
CA VAL A 44 9.99 -11.96 -6.42
C VAL A 44 10.08 -13.15 -7.40
N ASN A 45 11.26 -13.40 -8.00
CA ASN A 45 11.47 -14.59 -8.85
C ASN A 45 11.19 -15.91 -8.14
N LEU A 46 11.34 -15.98 -6.81
CA LEU A 46 11.07 -17.19 -6.04
C LEU A 46 9.60 -17.65 -6.15
N LEU A 47 8.67 -16.79 -6.58
CA LEU A 47 7.28 -17.20 -6.86
C LEU A 47 7.17 -18.31 -7.92
N ASN A 48 8.17 -18.41 -8.81
CA ASN A 48 8.24 -19.46 -9.83
C ASN A 48 8.95 -20.73 -9.33
N ASP A 49 9.53 -20.70 -8.14
CA ASP A 49 10.27 -21.82 -7.56
C ASP A 49 9.35 -23.01 -7.23
N PRO A 50 9.70 -24.24 -7.62
CA PRO A 50 8.89 -25.44 -7.31
C PRO A 50 8.77 -25.73 -5.82
N ARG A 51 9.69 -25.24 -4.98
CA ARG A 51 9.68 -25.48 -3.53
C ARG A 51 8.43 -24.98 -2.83
N PHE A 52 7.66 -24.06 -3.42
CA PHE A 52 6.34 -23.66 -2.89
C PHE A 52 5.34 -24.81 -2.84
N GLU A 53 5.40 -25.74 -3.80
CA GLU A 53 4.51 -26.91 -3.84
C GLU A 53 4.99 -28.02 -2.89
N GLU A 54 6.30 -28.12 -2.69
CA GLU A 54 6.96 -29.13 -1.87
C GLU A 54 7.00 -28.75 -0.38
N PHE A 55 6.80 -27.46 -0.05
CA PHE A 55 6.91 -26.95 1.30
C PHE A 55 5.87 -27.59 2.24
N ILE A 56 6.35 -28.23 3.31
CA ILE A 56 5.51 -28.94 4.26
C ILE A 56 4.96 -27.98 5.30
N LEU A 57 3.66 -27.68 5.21
CA LEU A 57 2.96 -26.86 6.20
C LEU A 57 2.40 -27.72 7.35
N PRO A 58 2.57 -27.31 8.63
CA PRO A 58 2.16 -28.12 9.78
C PRO A 58 0.63 -28.26 9.94
N VAL A 59 -0.17 -27.41 9.27
CA VAL A 59 -1.63 -27.53 9.24
C VAL A 59 -2.10 -27.32 7.81
N SER A 60 -2.20 -28.40 7.03
CA SER A 60 -2.91 -28.32 5.76
C SER A 60 -4.41 -28.21 6.06
N ARG A 61 -4.95 -26.99 6.00
CA ARG A 61 -6.40 -26.83 5.84
C ARG A 61 -6.69 -27.42 4.48
N LYS A 62 -7.15 -28.69 4.41
CA LYS A 62 -7.58 -29.32 3.15
C LYS A 62 -8.67 -28.44 2.53
N ARG A 63 -8.29 -27.56 1.60
CA ARG A 63 -9.21 -26.83 0.75
C ARG A 63 -9.52 -27.75 -0.43
N SER A 64 -10.77 -27.73 -0.90
CA SER A 64 -11.24 -28.61 -1.97
C SER A 64 -10.54 -28.37 -3.31
N ASN A 65 -9.90 -27.20 -3.49
CA ASN A 65 -9.15 -26.80 -4.68
C ASN A 65 -7.84 -26.13 -4.27
N ASP A 66 -6.79 -26.90 -3.98
CA ASP A 66 -5.47 -26.41 -3.60
C ASP A 66 -4.74 -25.90 -4.85
N THR A 67 -4.80 -24.58 -5.12
CA THR A 67 -4.09 -23.99 -6.26
C THR A 67 -2.67 -23.59 -5.86
N ARG A 68 -1.74 -23.54 -6.82
CA ARG A 68 -0.39 -22.97 -6.61
C ARG A 68 -0.42 -21.61 -5.92
N LYS A 69 -1.40 -20.78 -6.28
CA LYS A 69 -1.59 -19.48 -5.66
C LYS A 69 -1.88 -19.64 -4.16
N ASP A 70 -2.82 -20.51 -3.78
CA ASP A 70 -3.12 -20.77 -2.37
C ASP A 70 -1.88 -21.25 -1.60
N LYS A 71 -1.06 -22.13 -2.20
CA LYS A 71 0.22 -22.57 -1.62
C LYS A 71 1.18 -21.42 -1.35
N ILE A 72 1.37 -20.53 -2.31
CA ILE A 72 2.23 -19.35 -2.14
C ILE A 72 1.75 -18.51 -0.94
N TYR A 73 0.46 -18.22 -0.87
CA TYR A 73 -0.12 -17.46 0.24
C TYR A 73 0.05 -18.17 1.58
N ASP A 74 -0.17 -19.48 1.63
CA ASP A 74 -0.08 -20.25 2.87
C ASP A 74 1.38 -20.36 3.37
N VAL A 75 2.36 -20.58 2.47
CA VAL A 75 3.80 -20.60 2.80
C VAL A 75 4.27 -19.23 3.29
N MET A 76 3.96 -18.17 2.55
CA MET A 76 4.32 -16.80 2.96
C MET A 76 3.69 -16.43 4.31
N SER A 77 2.40 -16.77 4.51
CA SER A 77 1.70 -16.53 5.78
C SER A 77 2.34 -17.30 6.94
N PHE A 78 2.74 -18.54 6.69
CA PHE A 78 3.42 -19.37 7.68
C PHE A 78 4.75 -18.76 8.11
N GLN A 79 5.58 -18.37 7.14
CA GLN A 79 6.88 -17.77 7.40
C GLN A 79 6.77 -16.40 8.08
N LEU A 80 5.81 -15.57 7.68
CA LEU A 80 5.53 -14.31 8.37
C LEU A 80 5.20 -14.56 9.85
N LYS A 81 4.35 -15.53 10.17
CA LYS A 81 4.02 -15.89 11.55
C LYS A 81 5.23 -16.40 12.33
N LYS A 82 6.12 -17.16 11.70
CA LYS A 82 7.37 -17.59 12.34
C LYS A 82 8.22 -16.39 12.75
N LEU A 83 8.40 -15.43 11.84
CA LEU A 83 9.17 -14.22 12.09
C LEU A 83 8.50 -13.28 13.11
N GLU A 84 7.17 -13.19 13.11
CA GLU A 84 6.42 -12.44 14.11
C GLU A 84 6.65 -12.96 15.53
N LYS A 85 6.75 -14.28 15.72
CA LYS A 85 7.03 -14.86 17.04
C LYS A 85 8.36 -14.39 17.60
N VAL A 86 9.38 -14.24 16.76
CA VAL A 86 10.69 -13.74 17.18
C VAL A 86 10.58 -12.34 17.79
N LEU A 87 9.73 -11.47 17.23
CA LEU A 87 9.46 -10.12 17.76
C LEU A 87 8.66 -10.17 19.06
N GLU A 88 7.66 -11.06 19.14
CA GLU A 88 6.85 -11.26 20.33
C GLU A 88 7.70 -11.78 21.51
N GLU A 89 8.66 -12.68 21.26
CA GLU A 89 9.58 -13.23 22.26
C GLU A 89 10.50 -12.19 22.90
N ILE A 90 10.78 -11.08 22.21
CA ILE A 90 11.61 -9.99 22.72
C ILE A 90 10.80 -8.75 23.16
N ASP A 91 9.47 -8.88 23.23
CA ASP A 91 8.51 -7.84 23.66
C ASP A 91 8.47 -6.60 22.74
N ILE A 92 8.58 -6.81 21.43
CA ILE A 92 8.43 -5.75 20.42
C ILE A 92 7.00 -5.74 19.87
N GLU A 93 6.27 -4.66 20.14
CA GLU A 93 4.90 -4.49 19.66
C GLU A 93 4.88 -4.08 18.17
N VAL A 94 4.33 -4.96 17.33
CA VAL A 94 4.04 -4.69 15.91
C VAL A 94 2.54 -4.73 15.65
N TYR A 95 2.03 -3.68 15.02
CA TYR A 95 0.60 -3.60 14.67
C TYR A 95 0.32 -3.93 13.20
N SER A 96 1.32 -3.74 12.33
CA SER A 96 1.24 -4.02 10.91
C SER A 96 2.41 -4.89 10.51
N THR A 97 2.11 -6.03 9.93
CA THR A 97 3.10 -6.99 9.47
C THR A 97 2.85 -7.32 8.01
N THR A 98 3.91 -7.35 7.20
CA THR A 98 3.80 -7.63 5.77
C THR A 98 4.89 -8.60 5.36
N ILE A 99 4.54 -9.55 4.50
CA ILE A 99 5.52 -10.32 3.74
C ILE A 99 5.28 -10.15 2.25
N GLN A 100 6.34 -9.87 1.51
CA GLN A 100 6.23 -9.47 0.12
C GLN A 100 7.35 -10.02 -0.77
N GLY A 101 7.04 -10.31 -2.02
CA GLY A 101 8.05 -10.55 -3.05
C GLY A 101 8.42 -9.24 -3.73
N ASP A 102 9.68 -8.85 -3.65
CA ASP A 102 10.22 -7.59 -4.16
C ASP A 102 11.42 -7.85 -5.11
N GLN A 103 11.85 -6.83 -5.84
CA GLN A 103 13.04 -6.86 -6.70
C GLN A 103 14.30 -6.65 -5.86
N LEU A 104 14.66 -7.66 -5.06
CA LEU A 104 15.90 -7.64 -4.28
C LEU A 104 17.12 -7.84 -5.21
N ALA A 105 18.31 -7.50 -4.73
CA ALA A 105 19.54 -7.65 -5.52
C ALA A 105 19.90 -9.12 -5.81
N GLU A 106 19.54 -10.03 -4.90
CA GLU A 106 19.86 -11.46 -5.00
C GLU A 106 18.65 -12.32 -4.58
N GLU A 107 18.56 -13.55 -5.08
CA GLU A 107 17.47 -14.49 -4.77
C GLU A 107 17.60 -15.16 -3.40
N ASN A 108 18.83 -15.24 -2.89
CA ASN A 108 19.21 -15.91 -1.64
C ASN A 108 19.37 -14.92 -0.48
N ILE A 109 18.64 -13.80 -0.52
CA ILE A 109 18.55 -12.86 0.60
C ILE A 109 17.10 -12.64 1.01
N VAL A 110 16.90 -12.44 2.31
CA VAL A 110 15.65 -11.94 2.87
C VAL A 110 15.95 -10.62 3.56
N LYS A 111 15.29 -9.56 3.11
CA LYS A 111 15.38 -8.23 3.72
C LYS A 111 14.25 -8.06 4.73
N ILE A 112 14.56 -7.50 5.89
CA ILE A 112 13.61 -7.27 6.98
C ILE A 112 13.69 -5.80 7.41
N ASP A 113 12.55 -5.11 7.34
CA ASP A 113 12.40 -3.73 7.79
C ASP A 113 11.51 -3.65 9.04
N ILE A 114 11.98 -2.93 10.06
CA ILE A 114 11.25 -2.61 11.30
C ILE A 114 11.24 -1.09 11.47
N ASP A 115 10.10 -0.46 11.20
CA ASP A 115 9.98 1.00 11.24
C ASP A 115 9.08 1.46 12.37
N LYS A 116 9.57 2.41 13.16
CA LYS A 116 8.80 3.04 14.24
C LYS A 116 7.67 3.86 13.64
N ASP A 117 6.44 3.63 14.10
CA ASP A 117 5.32 4.47 13.71
C ASP A 117 5.25 5.71 14.60
N LEU A 118 5.50 6.88 14.02
CA LEU A 118 5.45 8.17 14.70
C LEU A 118 4.04 8.77 14.73
N THR A 119 3.07 8.20 14.00
CA THR A 119 1.76 8.81 13.76
C THR A 119 0.69 8.39 14.79
N SER A 120 1.08 8.07 16.03
CA SER A 120 0.24 7.37 17.01
C SER A 120 -0.97 8.17 17.55
N ASN A 121 -1.96 8.42 16.70
CA ASN A 121 -3.38 8.54 17.03
C ASN A 121 -4.08 7.40 16.30
N GLN A 122 -3.99 6.16 16.79
CA GLN A 122 -4.66 5.03 16.15
C GLN A 122 -5.48 4.23 17.17
N ASN A 123 -6.67 3.86 16.69
CA ASN A 123 -7.80 3.34 17.43
C ASN A 123 -7.43 2.07 18.21
N THR A 124 -7.48 2.17 19.54
CA THR A 124 -7.46 1.00 20.41
C THR A 124 -8.77 0.23 20.26
N LEU A 125 -8.70 -1.08 20.02
CA LEU A 125 -9.87 -1.96 20.09
C LEU A 125 -10.09 -2.37 21.56
N GLY A 126 -11.26 -2.02 22.12
CA GLY A 126 -11.66 -2.41 23.48
C GLY A 126 -12.15 -1.23 24.34
N LYS A 127 -12.73 -1.53 25.50
CA LYS A 127 -13.07 -0.55 26.55
C LYS A 127 -12.24 -0.83 27.81
N GLY A 128 -11.72 0.21 28.47
CA GLY A 128 -10.99 0.09 29.73
C GLY A 128 -9.60 -0.56 29.59
N LYS A 129 -9.16 -1.33 30.60
CA LYS A 129 -7.80 -1.94 30.68
C LYS A 129 -7.48 -3.00 29.60
N ASN A 130 -8.45 -3.35 28.74
CA ASN A 130 -8.30 -4.37 27.69
C ASN A 130 -8.16 -3.78 26.27
N THR A 131 -7.84 -2.49 26.16
CA THR A 131 -7.52 -1.85 24.88
C THR A 131 -6.26 -2.45 24.27
N LYS A 132 -6.41 -3.29 23.24
CA LYS A 132 -5.30 -3.77 22.43
C LYS A 132 -5.37 -3.11 21.04
N ARG A 133 -4.23 -2.79 20.46
CA ARG A 133 -4.19 -2.36 19.06
C ARG A 133 -4.55 -3.53 18.17
N GLY A 134 -5.34 -3.28 17.12
CA GLY A 134 -5.60 -4.31 16.12
C GLY A 134 -4.32 -4.64 15.35
N LYS A 135 -3.89 -5.90 15.37
CA LYS A 135 -2.80 -6.40 14.54
C LYS A 135 -3.35 -6.76 13.16
N VAL A 136 -2.73 -6.24 12.10
CA VAL A 136 -3.06 -6.55 10.71
C VAL A 136 -1.85 -7.17 10.04
N SER A 137 -2.06 -8.32 9.38
CA SER A 137 -1.03 -9.03 8.64
C SER A 137 -1.39 -9.08 7.16
N SER A 138 -0.42 -8.80 6.30
CA SER A 138 -0.59 -8.74 4.84
C SER A 138 0.40 -9.66 4.12
N VAL A 139 -0.06 -10.30 3.05
CA VAL A 139 0.75 -11.13 2.16
C VAL A 139 0.64 -10.56 0.76
N ILE A 140 1.76 -10.09 0.21
CA ILE A 140 1.85 -9.45 -1.09
C ILE A 140 2.82 -10.26 -1.96
N PRO A 141 2.39 -11.34 -2.64
CA PRO A 141 3.29 -12.23 -3.36
C PRO A 141 4.24 -11.50 -4.30
N SER A 142 3.74 -10.53 -5.06
CA SER A 142 4.55 -9.65 -5.91
C SER A 142 4.19 -8.19 -5.63
N LEU A 143 5.09 -7.46 -4.99
CA LEU A 143 4.99 -6.03 -4.79
C LEU A 143 4.97 -5.28 -6.13
N PRO A 144 5.86 -5.55 -7.11
CA PRO A 144 5.82 -4.86 -8.40
C PRO A 144 4.50 -5.04 -9.14
N PHE A 145 3.96 -6.26 -9.18
CA PHE A 145 2.67 -6.53 -9.82
C PHE A 145 1.52 -5.82 -9.09
N THR A 146 1.52 -5.87 -7.75
CA THR A 146 0.52 -5.18 -6.93
C THR A 146 0.56 -3.67 -7.15
N GLN A 147 1.75 -3.06 -7.15
CA GLN A 147 1.95 -1.64 -7.42
C GLN A 147 1.47 -1.25 -8.81
N GLN A 148 1.79 -2.05 -9.83
CA GLN A 148 1.32 -1.82 -11.19
C GLN A 148 -0.21 -1.87 -11.26
N ASN A 149 -0.84 -2.86 -10.64
CA ASN A 149 -2.31 -2.97 -10.63
C ASN A 149 -2.97 -1.81 -9.89
N ILE A 150 -2.46 -1.42 -8.73
CA ILE A 150 -2.97 -0.26 -7.98
C ILE A 150 -2.83 1.01 -8.82
N THR A 151 -1.70 1.19 -9.50
CA THR A 151 -1.46 2.33 -10.39
C THR A 151 -2.44 2.34 -11.56
N ASN A 152 -2.71 1.19 -12.17
CA ASN A 152 -3.68 1.06 -13.25
C ASN A 152 -5.09 1.42 -12.76
N ILE A 153 -5.53 0.86 -11.63
CA ILE A 153 -6.85 1.16 -11.04
C ILE A 153 -6.98 2.63 -10.69
N ALA A 154 -5.97 3.23 -10.07
CA ALA A 154 -5.95 4.65 -9.74
C ALA A 154 -6.06 5.50 -11.01
N SER A 155 -5.29 5.16 -12.05
CA SER A 155 -5.28 5.87 -13.33
C SER A 155 -6.61 5.75 -14.05
N GLU A 156 -7.22 4.57 -14.10
CA GLU A 156 -8.54 4.33 -14.70
C GLU A 156 -9.60 5.17 -14.00
N ARG A 157 -9.62 5.17 -12.66
CA ARG A 157 -10.60 5.93 -11.89
C ARG A 157 -10.47 7.44 -12.10
N ILE A 158 -9.25 7.98 -12.06
CA ILE A 158 -9.02 9.42 -12.29
C ILE A 158 -9.31 9.81 -13.74
N SER A 159 -8.94 8.97 -14.71
CA SER A 159 -9.26 9.21 -16.12
C SER A 159 -10.76 9.24 -16.36
N LYS A 160 -11.51 8.32 -15.74
CA LYS A 160 -12.97 8.30 -15.83
C LYS A 160 -13.59 9.59 -15.28
N LEU A 161 -13.19 10.03 -14.08
CA LEU A 161 -13.68 11.28 -13.49
C LEU A 161 -13.37 12.50 -14.36
N PHE A 162 -12.15 12.58 -14.88
CA PHE A 162 -11.75 13.66 -15.80
C PHE A 162 -12.60 13.66 -17.07
N ASN A 163 -12.78 12.50 -17.69
CA ASN A 163 -13.56 12.36 -18.92
C ASN A 163 -15.04 12.70 -18.70
N GLU A 164 -15.63 12.30 -17.58
CA GLU A 164 -16.99 12.67 -17.20
C GLU A 164 -17.14 14.20 -17.08
N LEU A 165 -16.20 14.85 -16.40
CA LEU A 165 -16.21 16.32 -16.29
C LEU A 165 -16.00 17.01 -17.64
N MET A 166 -15.01 16.56 -18.44
CA MET A 166 -14.76 17.10 -19.78
C MET A 166 -15.95 16.92 -20.72
N ASN A 167 -16.67 15.80 -20.63
CA ASN A 167 -17.87 15.55 -21.42
C ASN A 167 -19.04 16.49 -21.08
N ILE A 168 -19.08 17.01 -19.85
CA ILE A 168 -20.06 18.01 -19.43
C ILE A 168 -19.62 19.41 -19.89
N ILE A 169 -18.37 19.80 -19.61
CA ILE A 169 -17.87 21.15 -19.89
C ILE A 169 -17.67 21.37 -21.40
N LYS A 170 -17.14 20.37 -22.12
CA LYS A 170 -16.84 20.33 -23.57
C LYS A 170 -15.95 21.45 -24.12
N ASN A 171 -15.58 22.43 -23.30
CA ASN A 171 -14.77 23.57 -23.65
C ASN A 171 -13.46 23.55 -22.84
N LYS A 172 -12.33 23.41 -23.54
CA LYS A 172 -11.00 23.29 -22.94
C LYS A 172 -10.48 24.58 -22.32
N LYS A 173 -10.93 25.74 -22.82
CA LYS A 173 -10.62 27.04 -22.20
C LYS A 173 -11.29 27.13 -20.83
N ILE A 174 -12.59 26.84 -20.75
CA ILE A 174 -13.33 26.76 -19.47
C ILE A 174 -12.67 25.74 -18.53
N MET A 175 -12.25 24.58 -19.05
CA MET A 175 -11.53 23.60 -18.23
C MET A 175 -10.17 24.12 -17.74
N SER A 176 -9.42 24.85 -18.56
CA SER A 176 -8.14 25.46 -18.16
C SER A 176 -8.35 26.43 -16.98
N ASP A 177 -9.41 27.22 -17.04
CA ASP A 177 -9.80 28.15 -15.95
C ASP A 177 -10.26 27.41 -14.69
N ILE A 178 -11.03 26.33 -14.83
CA ILE A 178 -11.43 25.47 -13.71
C ILE A 178 -10.20 24.86 -13.03
N LEU A 179 -9.20 24.46 -13.81
CA LEU A 179 -7.98 23.85 -13.32
C LEU A 179 -6.92 24.86 -12.84
N GLU A 180 -7.16 26.15 -13.06
CA GLU A 180 -6.24 27.26 -12.75
C GLU A 180 -4.88 27.09 -13.43
N ILE A 181 -4.91 26.82 -14.73
CA ILE A 181 -3.73 26.73 -15.59
C ILE A 181 -3.89 27.63 -16.82
N ASP A 182 -2.78 27.92 -17.48
CA ASP A 182 -2.81 28.64 -18.75
C ASP A 182 -3.67 27.90 -19.78
N GLU A 183 -4.40 28.67 -20.58
CA GLU A 183 -5.28 28.17 -21.63
C GLU A 183 -4.51 27.19 -22.54
N THR A 184 -5.08 26.00 -22.70
CA THR A 184 -4.46 24.95 -23.50
C THR A 184 -5.47 24.06 -24.20
N GLU A 185 -5.19 23.76 -25.46
CA GLU A 185 -5.92 22.77 -26.25
C GLU A 185 -5.41 21.33 -26.03
N ASP A 186 -4.25 21.17 -25.38
CA ASP A 186 -3.67 19.88 -25.06
C ASP A 186 -4.38 19.20 -23.88
N GLU A 187 -5.20 18.20 -24.20
CA GLU A 187 -5.95 17.40 -23.22
C GLU A 187 -5.04 16.68 -22.21
N LYS A 188 -3.80 16.34 -22.59
CA LYS A 188 -2.85 15.73 -21.66
C LYS A 188 -2.40 16.71 -20.58
N LYS A 189 -2.28 18.00 -20.91
CA LYS A 189 -1.97 19.05 -19.91
C LYS A 189 -3.14 19.25 -18.96
N LEU A 190 -4.37 19.30 -19.49
CA LEU A 190 -5.59 19.38 -18.68
C LEU A 190 -5.70 18.19 -17.73
N PHE A 191 -5.53 16.97 -18.25
CA PHE A 191 -5.56 15.75 -17.43
C PHE A 191 -4.50 15.76 -16.34
N LYS A 192 -3.25 16.13 -16.64
CA LYS A 192 -2.17 16.22 -15.64
C LYS A 192 -2.50 17.23 -14.54
N ALA A 193 -3.05 18.38 -14.89
CA ALA A 193 -3.46 19.39 -13.91
C ALA A 193 -4.64 18.90 -13.04
N PHE A 194 -5.63 18.23 -13.65
CA PHE A 194 -6.73 17.59 -12.92
C PHE A 194 -6.21 16.53 -11.94
N ALA A 195 -5.38 15.60 -12.41
CA ALA A 195 -4.80 14.55 -11.58
C ALA A 195 -3.92 15.11 -10.45
N LYS A 196 -3.19 16.21 -10.69
CA LYS A 196 -2.40 16.87 -9.65
C LYS A 196 -3.27 17.44 -8.53
N ARG A 197 -4.41 18.04 -8.87
CA ARG A 197 -5.28 18.74 -7.92
C ARG A 197 -6.29 17.82 -7.24
N TYR A 198 -6.87 16.90 -8.00
CA TYR A 198 -7.97 16.04 -7.60
C TYR A 198 -7.62 14.55 -7.62
N GLY A 199 -6.36 14.20 -7.88
CA GLY A 199 -5.89 12.82 -7.91
C GLY A 199 -6.24 12.06 -6.64
N GLY A 200 -6.29 12.71 -5.47
CA GLY A 200 -6.72 12.09 -4.22
C GLY A 200 -8.06 11.33 -4.33
N LEU A 201 -8.99 11.78 -5.19
CA LEU A 201 -10.32 11.17 -5.41
C LEU A 201 -10.28 9.69 -5.83
N TRP A 202 -9.13 9.16 -6.25
CA TRP A 202 -8.99 7.73 -6.55
C TRP A 202 -9.16 6.87 -5.30
N LEU A 203 -8.66 7.35 -4.14
CA LEU A 203 -8.73 6.68 -2.84
C LEU A 203 -8.69 7.73 -1.72
N THR A 204 -9.86 8.12 -1.23
CA THR A 204 -10.05 9.10 -0.15
C THR A 204 -10.83 8.55 1.02
N THR A 205 -10.69 9.18 2.19
CA THR A 205 -11.70 9.12 3.24
C THR A 205 -12.93 9.94 2.83
N SER A 206 -14.11 9.67 3.40
CA SER A 206 -15.33 10.42 3.09
C SER A 206 -15.18 11.93 3.33
N GLU A 207 -14.41 12.32 4.35
CA GLU A 207 -14.11 13.73 4.64
C GLU A 207 -13.27 14.36 3.54
N LYS A 208 -12.18 13.70 3.11
CA LYS A 208 -11.30 14.23 2.06
C LYS A 208 -11.97 14.22 0.69
N GLU A 209 -12.80 13.22 0.43
CA GLU A 209 -13.62 13.15 -0.77
C GLU A 209 -14.54 14.36 -0.87
N LYS A 210 -15.28 14.64 0.20
CA LYS A 210 -16.18 15.79 0.28
C LYS A 210 -15.43 17.10 0.07
N GLU A 211 -14.29 17.28 0.73
CA GLU A 211 -13.46 18.47 0.57
C GLU A 211 -13.03 18.70 -0.89
N LEU A 212 -12.50 17.65 -1.55
CA LEU A 212 -12.05 17.74 -2.95
C LEU A 212 -13.21 17.97 -3.92
N LEU A 213 -14.35 17.33 -3.71
CA LEU A 213 -15.55 17.52 -4.52
C LEU A 213 -16.17 18.92 -4.32
N ASP A 214 -16.22 19.43 -3.09
CA ASP A 214 -16.69 20.79 -2.81
C ASP A 214 -15.76 21.84 -3.44
N GLN A 215 -14.43 21.64 -3.38
CA GLN A 215 -13.47 22.50 -4.07
C GLN A 215 -13.70 22.52 -5.59
N LEU A 216 -13.85 21.35 -6.20
CA LEU A 216 -14.12 21.22 -7.63
C LEU A 216 -15.45 21.88 -8.00
N ARG A 217 -16.52 21.61 -7.25
CA ARG A 217 -17.86 22.19 -7.50
C ARG A 217 -17.82 23.71 -7.45
N ASN A 218 -17.28 24.27 -6.36
CA ASN A 218 -17.23 25.72 -6.18
C ASN A 218 -16.43 26.40 -7.30
N ARG A 219 -15.35 25.76 -7.77
CA ARG A 219 -14.55 26.29 -8.87
C ARG A 219 -15.28 26.24 -10.21
N CYS A 220 -15.97 25.13 -10.50
CA CYS A 220 -16.83 25.01 -11.68
C CYS A 220 -17.93 26.09 -11.69
N GLU A 221 -18.65 26.26 -10.58
CA GLU A 221 -19.71 27.26 -10.44
C GLU A 221 -19.20 28.67 -10.67
N TYR A 222 -18.06 29.02 -10.06
CA TYR A 222 -17.43 30.33 -10.24
C TYR A 222 -17.09 30.62 -11.70
N VAL A 223 -16.38 29.70 -12.38
CA VAL A 223 -15.95 29.89 -13.77
C VAL A 223 -17.16 29.95 -14.71
N LEU A 224 -18.10 29.00 -14.59
CA LEU A 224 -19.28 28.97 -15.47
C LEU A 224 -20.15 30.23 -15.34
N LYS A 225 -20.23 30.81 -14.13
CA LYS A 225 -20.93 32.08 -13.91
C LYS A 225 -20.25 33.23 -14.66
N GLN A 226 -18.92 33.35 -14.60
CA GLN A 226 -18.18 34.38 -15.34
C GLN A 226 -18.46 34.29 -16.86
N TYR A 227 -18.36 33.08 -17.43
CA TYR A 227 -18.64 32.88 -18.86
C TYR A 227 -20.10 33.10 -19.26
N SER A 228 -21.04 32.92 -18.34
CA SER A 228 -22.46 33.18 -18.60
C SER A 228 -22.74 34.70 -18.61
N GLU A 229 -22.16 35.44 -17.66
CA GLU A 229 -22.27 36.90 -17.57
C GLU A 229 -21.55 37.64 -18.70
N GLU A 230 -20.47 37.08 -19.25
CA GLU A 230 -19.79 37.63 -20.45
C GLU A 230 -20.64 37.47 -21.70
N LYS A 231 -21.32 36.33 -21.89
CA LYS A 231 -22.21 36.09 -23.03
C LYS A 231 -23.50 36.92 -23.02
N GLU A 232 -23.93 37.41 -21.88
CA GLU A 232 -25.11 38.31 -21.78
C GLU A 232 -24.78 39.77 -22.10
N LYS A 233 -23.49 40.12 -22.23
CA LYS A 233 -23.02 41.48 -22.52
C LYS A 233 -22.62 41.69 -23.99
N ASP A 234 -22.47 40.62 -24.76
CA ASP A 234 -22.20 40.60 -26.21
C ASP A 234 -23.49 40.40 -27.02
#